data_AF-A0A1I2ZK58-F1
#
_entry.id   AF-A0A1I2ZK58-F1
#
_cell.length_a   1.000
_cell.length_b   1.000
_cell.length_c   1.000
_cell.angle_alpha   90.00
_cell.angle_beta   90.00
_cell.angle_gamma   90.00
#
_symmetry.space_group_name_H-M   'P 1'
#
loop_
_entity.id
_entity.type
_entity.pdbx_description
1 polymer ?
#
loop_
_entity_poly.entity_id
_entity_poly.type
_entity_poly.pdbx_seq_one_letter_code
_entity_poly.pdbx_strand_id
1 'polypeptide(L)' 'MDFNSSKKTSNKRMHDVTIDEIRACDEFSHLSDAESLEVIKTLKELTVIVYNFYKKSKQKQS' A
#
# COMPACT_ATOMS: atom_id res chain seq x y z
N MET A 1 12.86 -3.14 -37.69
CA MET A 1 12.43 -3.83 -36.46
C MET A 1 13.29 -3.27 -35.38
N ASP A 2 12.76 -2.32 -34.61
CA ASP A 2 13.50 -1.69 -33.53
C ASP A 2 12.63 -1.82 -32.29
N PHE A 3 13.02 -2.80 -31.47
CA PHE A 3 12.36 -3.15 -30.23
C PHE A 3 12.66 -2.04 -29.22
N ASN A 4 11.85 -0.98 -29.21
CA ASN A 4 11.97 0.09 -28.23
C ASN A 4 11.46 -0.41 -26.87
N SER A 5 12.25 -1.26 -26.23
CA SER A 5 12.17 -1.57 -24.82
C SER A 5 12.78 -0.40 -24.08
N SER A 6 11.95 0.52 -23.60
CA SER A 6 12.39 1.55 -22.67
C SER A 6 11.31 1.86 -21.64
N LYS A 7 11.53 1.22 -20.48
CA LYS A 7 11.12 1.63 -19.14
C LYS A 7 9.62 1.62 -18.86
N LYS A 8 9.12 0.42 -18.51
CA LYS A 8 8.10 0.29 -17.45
C LYS A 8 8.71 0.92 -16.18
N THR A 9 8.44 2.20 -15.93
CA THR A 9 8.74 2.84 -14.65
C THR A 9 7.91 2.11 -13.60
N SER A 10 8.57 1.20 -12.88
CA SER A 10 8.06 0.64 -11.65
C SER A 10 7.79 1.83 -10.73
N ASN A 11 6.54 2.29 -10.68
CA ASN A 11 6.03 3.21 -9.67
C ASN A 11 6.04 2.48 -8.33
N LYS A 12 7.22 2.15 -7.82
CA LYS A 12 7.42 1.90 -6.40
C LYS A 12 7.14 3.24 -5.74
N ARG A 13 5.89 3.47 -5.33
CA ARG A 13 5.63 4.45 -4.27
C ARG A 13 6.46 3.96 -3.08
N MET A 14 7.65 4.54 -2.92
CA MET A 14 8.59 4.26 -1.83
C MET A 14 8.30 5.12 -0.61
N HIS A 15 7.23 5.92 -0.65
CA HIS A 15 6.83 6.80 0.42
C HIS A 15 5.72 6.15 1.23
N ASP A 16 5.87 6.20 2.54
CA ASP A 16 4.82 5.83 3.48
C ASP A 16 3.60 6.73 3.26
N VAL A 17 2.40 6.17 3.48
CA VAL A 17 1.16 6.96 3.52
C VAL A 17 1.24 7.98 4.65
N THR A 18 0.89 9.21 4.34
CA THR A 18 0.91 10.36 5.27
C THR A 18 -0.48 10.63 5.86
N ILE A 19 -0.52 11.38 6.96
CA ILE A 19 -1.78 11.82 7.59
C ILE A 19 -2.62 12.66 6.62
N ASP A 20 -1.97 13.54 5.86
CA ASP A 20 -2.66 14.40 4.88
C ASP A 20 -3.30 13.57 3.76
N GLU A 21 -2.63 12.51 3.30
CA GLU A 21 -3.20 11.58 2.32
C GLU A 21 -4.38 10.78 2.89
N ILE A 22 -4.35 10.41 4.17
CA ILE A 22 -5.52 9.79 4.83
C ILE A 22 -6.68 10.76 4.89
N ARG A 23 -6.45 12.00 5.34
CA ARG A 23 -7.50 13.01 5.47
C ARG A 23 -8.02 13.55 4.15
N ALA A 24 -7.25 13.39 3.07
CA ALA A 24 -7.71 13.67 1.71
C ALA A 24 -8.82 12.70 1.26
N CYS A 25 -9.01 11.57 1.94
CA CYS A 25 -10.20 10.75 1.78
C CYS A 25 -11.35 11.36 2.58
N ASP A 26 -12.47 11.66 1.90
CA ASP A 26 -13.64 12.29 2.51
C ASP A 26 -14.13 11.53 3.76
N GLU A 27 -14.11 10.19 3.72
CA GLU A 27 -14.50 9.33 4.83
C GLU A 27 -13.62 9.47 6.08
N PHE A 28 -12.37 9.91 5.92
CA PHE A 28 -11.39 10.07 6.99
C PHE A 28 -11.02 11.54 7.27
N SER A 29 -11.65 12.48 6.58
CA SER A 29 -11.38 13.92 6.71
C SER A 29 -11.59 14.47 8.13
N HIS A 30 -12.43 13.82 8.93
CA HIS A 30 -12.75 14.22 10.30
C HIS A 30 -11.80 13.66 11.36
N LEU A 31 -10.87 12.78 10.98
CA LEU A 31 -9.98 12.12 11.93
C LEU A 31 -8.91 13.08 12.49
N SER A 32 -8.62 12.95 13.77
CA SER A 32 -7.46 13.55 14.41
C SER A 32 -6.14 12.95 13.89
N ASP A 33 -5.01 13.57 14.23
CA ASP A 33 -3.69 13.09 13.81
C ASP A 33 -3.44 11.68 14.36
N ALA A 34 -3.84 11.47 15.61
CA ALA A 34 -3.72 10.18 16.30
C ALA A 34 -4.56 9.10 15.62
N GLU A 35 -5.82 9.38 15.31
CA GLU A 35 -6.70 8.43 14.62
C GLU A 35 -6.21 8.14 13.19
N SER A 36 -5.69 9.16 12.49
CA SER A 36 -5.10 8.99 11.15
C SER A 36 -3.86 8.09 11.19
N LEU A 37 -3.02 8.24 12.21
CA LEU A 37 -1.87 7.37 12.44
C LEU A 37 -2.28 5.92 12.75
N GLU A 38 -3.37 5.72 13.50
CA GLU A 38 -3.92 4.39 13.74
C GLU A 38 -4.39 3.75 12.44
N VAL A 39 -5.11 4.47 11.58
CA VAL A 39 -5.51 3.98 10.25
C VAL A 39 -4.30 3.55 9.43
N ILE A 40 -3.25 4.38 9.37
CA ILE A 40 -2.00 4.05 8.65
C ILE A 40 -1.38 2.76 9.19
N LYS A 41 -1.31 2.63 10.52
CA LYS A 41 -0.76 1.44 11.18
C LYS A 41 -1.58 0.20 10.84
N THR A 42 -2.90 0.26 10.93
CA THR A 42 -3.79 -0.85 10.61
C THR A 42 -3.66 -1.27 9.15
N LEU A 43 -3.58 -0.33 8.21
CA LEU A 43 -3.37 -0.63 6.79
C LEU A 43 -2.04 -1.33 6.54
N LYS A 44 -0.96 -0.91 7.22
CA LYS A 44 0.36 -1.57 7.15
C LYS A 44 0.29 -3.00 7.66
N GLU A 45 -0.31 -3.23 8.82
CA GLU A 45 -0.48 -4.55 9.42
C GLU A 45 -1.32 -5.48 8.53
N LEU A 46 -2.46 -4.98 8.02
CA LEU A 46 -3.32 -5.71 7.10
C LEU A 46 -2.56 -6.11 5.82
N THR A 47 -1.80 -5.18 5.25
CA THR A 47 -1.01 -5.45 4.03
C THR A 47 0.00 -6.59 4.26
N VAL A 48 0.67 -6.61 5.41
CA VAL A 48 1.60 -7.70 5.78
C VAL A 48 0.86 -9.04 5.90
N ILE A 49 -0.32 -9.06 6.53
CA ILE A 49 -1.13 -10.27 6.68
C ILE A 49 -1.55 -10.80 5.30
N VAL A 50 -2.11 -9.93 4.44
CA VAL A 50 -2.56 -10.28 3.09
C VAL A 50 -1.40 -10.79 2.24
N TYR A 51 -0.25 -10.12 2.29
CA TYR A 51 0.96 -10.54 1.57
C TYR A 51 1.44 -11.91 2.02
N ASN A 52 1.50 -12.15 3.34
CA ASN A 52 1.91 -13.43 3.90
C ASN A 52 0.92 -14.55 3.54
N PHE A 53 -0.38 -14.27 3.55
CA PHE A 53 -1.40 -15.21 3.10
C PHE A 53 -1.22 -15.56 1.62
N TYR A 54 -1.08 -14.55 0.76
CA TYR A 54 -0.83 -14.75 -0.67
C TYR A 54 0.43 -15.58 -0.91
N LYS A 55 1.54 -15.24 -0.26
CA LYS A 55 2.81 -15.98 -0.37
C LYS A 55 2.64 -17.45 0.05
N LYS A 56 1.96 -17.72 1.16
CA LYS A 56 1.65 -19.09 1.61
C LYS A 56 0.76 -19.85 0.62
N SER A 57 -0.21 -19.18 0.00
CA SER A 57 -1.10 -19.81 -0.99
C SER A 57 -0.35 -20.24 -2.26
N LYS A 58 0.63 -19.43 -2.71
CA LYS A 58 1.49 -19.75 -3.86
C LYS A 58 2.46 -20.90 -3.59
N GLN A 59 2.95 -21.03 -2.36
CA GLN A 59 3.83 -22.14 -1.96
C GLN A 59 3.12 -23.49 -1.85
N LYS A 60 1.79 -23.50 -1.59
CA LYS A 60 0.99 -24.74 -1.51
C LYS A 60 0.51 -25.26 -2.86
N GLN A 61 0.63 -24.46 -3.92
CA GLN A 61 0.25 -24.82 -5.30
C GLN A 61 1.44 -25.23 -6.18
N SER A 62 2.64 -25.33 -5.61
CA SER A 62 3.87 -25.76 -6.28
C SER A 62 4.39 -27.04 -5.65
#